data_AF-A0A3D4YR28-F1
#
_entry.id   AF-A0A3D4YR28-F1
#
_cell.length_a   1.000
_cell.length_b   1.000
_cell.length_c   1.000
_cell.angle_alpha   90.00
_cell.angle_beta   90.00
_cell.angle_gamma   90.00
#
_symmetry.space_group_name_H-M   'P 1'
#
loop_
_entity.id
_entity.type
_entity.pdbx_description
1 polymer ?
#
loop_
_entity_poly.entity_id
_entity_poly.type
_entity_poly.pdbx_seq_one_letter_code
_entity_poly.pdbx_strand_id
1 'polypeptide(L)'
;MSETFNKASISTESAHRIVAAAEAKAKAMGHPFVIAVCDESGVLKAFSRMDGAALLSVQIAQDKAYTAVGFGLSTDAWHEFIKNDPPLAAGA
;
A
#
# COMPACT_ATOMS: atom_id res chain seq x y z
N MET A 1 -20.91 26.59 -10.51
CA MET A 1 -19.84 25.58 -10.37
C MET A 1 -20.50 24.30 -9.90
N SER A 2 -19.97 23.13 -10.27
CA SER A 2 -20.49 21.87 -9.71
C SER A 2 -19.97 21.76 -8.29
N GLU A 3 -20.88 21.64 -7.31
CA GLU A 3 -20.52 21.44 -5.89
C GLU A 3 -20.02 20.00 -5.61
N THR A 4 -20.03 19.13 -6.64
CA THR A 4 -19.57 17.74 -6.56
C THR A 4 -18.74 17.35 -7.78
N PHE A 5 -17.96 16.29 -7.63
CA PHE A 5 -17.22 15.64 -8.72
C PHE A 5 -17.19 14.13 -8.52
N ASN A 6 -16.92 13.38 -9.60
CA ASN A 6 -16.80 11.93 -9.57
C ASN A 6 -15.33 11.52 -9.44
N LYS A 7 -15.03 10.53 -8.59
CA LYS A 7 -13.69 9.95 -8.42
C LYS A 7 -13.76 8.44 -8.65
N ALA A 8 -12.80 7.90 -9.39
CA ALA A 8 -12.67 6.46 -9.60
C ALA A 8 -11.96 5.80 -8.42
N SER A 9 -12.42 4.61 -8.04
CA SER A 9 -11.91 3.82 -6.91
C SER A 9 -11.69 2.37 -7.32
N ILE A 10 -10.76 1.69 -6.64
CA ILE A 10 -10.57 0.26 -6.82
C ILE A 10 -11.79 -0.52 -6.28
N SER A 11 -12.32 -1.44 -7.09
CA SER A 11 -13.38 -2.34 -6.61
C SER A 11 -12.86 -3.36 -5.60
N THR A 12 -13.74 -3.85 -4.72
CA THR A 12 -13.40 -4.92 -3.77
C THR A 12 -12.90 -6.18 -4.49
N GLU A 13 -13.55 -6.55 -5.58
CA GLU A 13 -13.13 -7.68 -6.42
C GLU A 13 -11.71 -7.50 -6.97
N SER A 14 -11.37 -6.30 -7.48
CA SER A 14 -10.03 -6.02 -7.98
C SER A 14 -8.98 -6.05 -6.87
N ALA A 15 -9.30 -5.50 -5.69
CA ALA A 15 -8.41 -5.53 -4.54
C ALA A 15 -8.12 -6.99 -4.10
N HIS A 16 -9.12 -7.86 -4.06
CA HIS A 16 -8.92 -9.28 -3.77
C HIS A 16 -8.11 -10.01 -4.85
N ARG A 17 -8.29 -9.69 -6.14
CA ARG A 17 -7.44 -10.25 -7.21
C ARG A 17 -5.98 -9.86 -7.04
N ILE A 18 -5.70 -8.62 -6.64
CA ILE A 18 -4.33 -8.16 -6.35
C ILE A 18 -3.73 -8.96 -5.20
N VAL A 19 -4.47 -9.13 -4.10
CA VAL A 19 -4.03 -9.93 -2.96
C VAL A 19 -3.71 -11.37 -3.38
N ALA A 20 -4.60 -12.02 -4.13
CA ALA A 20 -4.40 -13.39 -4.60
C ALA A 20 -3.16 -13.52 -5.49
N ALA A 21 -2.93 -12.56 -6.40
CA ALA A 21 -1.75 -12.54 -7.25
C ALA A 21 -0.44 -12.37 -6.45
N ALA A 22 -0.45 -11.47 -5.45
CA ALA A 22 0.69 -11.26 -4.57
C ALA A 22 0.99 -12.50 -3.70
N GLU A 23 -0.03 -13.16 -3.16
CA GLU A 23 0.14 -14.42 -2.43
C GLU A 23 0.71 -15.54 -3.31
N ALA A 24 0.26 -15.65 -4.56
CA ALA A 24 0.78 -16.64 -5.49
C ALA A 24 2.28 -16.41 -5.76
N LYS A 25 2.70 -15.14 -5.93
CA LYS A 25 4.11 -14.80 -6.11
C LYS A 25 4.93 -15.06 -4.85
N ALA A 26 4.40 -14.70 -3.68
CA ALA A 26 5.01 -14.98 -2.37
C ALA A 26 5.27 -16.48 -2.16
N LYS A 27 4.27 -17.32 -2.47
CA LYS A 27 4.40 -18.79 -2.44
C LYS A 27 5.50 -19.28 -3.38
N ALA A 28 5.55 -18.77 -4.61
CA ALA A 28 6.61 -19.10 -5.57
C ALA A 28 8.01 -18.68 -5.10
N MET A 29 8.13 -17.65 -4.27
CA MET A 29 9.38 -17.20 -3.66
C MET A 29 9.75 -17.95 -2.38
N GLY A 30 8.85 -18.78 -1.84
CA GLY A 30 9.06 -19.49 -0.58
C GLY A 30 9.12 -18.56 0.64
N HIS A 31 8.52 -17.37 0.57
CA HIS A 31 8.52 -16.39 1.65
C HIS A 31 7.10 -15.89 1.94
N PRO A 32 6.61 -15.97 3.19
CA PRO A 32 5.28 -15.48 3.54
C PRO A 32 5.29 -13.95 3.69
N PHE A 33 4.29 -13.28 3.10
CA PHE A 33 4.17 -11.83 3.14
C PHE A 33 2.91 -11.37 3.89
N VAL A 34 2.91 -10.09 4.26
CA VAL A 34 1.70 -9.33 4.55
C VAL A 34 1.42 -8.41 3.37
N ILE A 35 0.18 -8.42 2.89
CA ILE A 35 -0.28 -7.69 1.71
C ILE A 35 -1.43 -6.80 2.13
N ALA A 36 -1.34 -5.51 1.83
CA ALA A 36 -2.38 -4.52 2.08
C ALA A 36 -2.67 -3.75 0.79
N VAL A 37 -3.96 -3.50 0.53
CA VAL A 37 -4.43 -2.71 -0.62
C VAL A 37 -5.33 -1.60 -0.07
N CYS A 38 -4.97 -0.35 -0.34
CA CYS A 38 -5.82 0.81 -0.08
C CYS A 38 -6.50 1.29 -1.37
N ASP A 39 -7.65 1.95 -1.24
CA ASP A 39 -8.27 2.68 -2.34
C ASP A 39 -7.64 4.08 -2.52
N GLU A 40 -8.18 4.86 -3.45
CA GLU A 40 -7.74 6.22 -3.77
C GLU A 40 -7.97 7.26 -2.66
N SER A 41 -8.71 6.88 -1.61
CA SER A 41 -8.90 7.67 -0.40
C SER A 41 -7.92 7.29 0.71
N GLY A 42 -7.08 6.27 0.47
CA GLY A 42 -6.09 5.77 1.43
C GLY A 42 -6.66 4.77 2.42
N VAL A 43 -7.92 4.35 2.24
CA VAL A 43 -8.61 3.44 3.17
C VAL A 43 -8.37 2.00 2.75
N LEU A 44 -8.10 1.13 3.73
CA LEU A 44 -7.83 -0.29 3.53
C LEU A 44 -9.05 -1.00 2.89
N LYS A 45 -8.85 -1.64 1.74
CA LYS A 45 -9.86 -2.39 0.99
C LYS A 45 -9.69 -3.89 1.11
N ALA A 46 -8.46 -4.37 1.11
CA ALA A 46 -8.14 -5.77 1.24
C ALA A 46 -6.83 -5.94 2.00
N PHE A 47 -6.76 -6.99 2.79
CA PHE A 47 -5.60 -7.29 3.64
C PHE A 47 -5.45 -8.80 3.75
N SER A 48 -4.22 -9.29 3.64
CA SER A 48 -3.89 -10.68 3.91
C SER A 48 -2.56 -10.76 4.65
N ARG A 49 -2.57 -11.51 5.74
CA ARG A 49 -1.37 -11.94 6.44
C ARG A 49 -1.23 -13.43 6.18
N MET A 50 -0.25 -13.81 5.37
CA MET A 50 0.02 -15.22 5.10
C MET A 50 0.52 -15.93 6.38
N ASP A 51 0.27 -17.23 6.47
CA ASP A 51 0.78 -18.05 7.56
C ASP A 51 2.31 -17.96 7.64
N GLY A 52 2.82 -17.74 8.85
CA GLY A 52 4.26 -17.55 9.09
C GLY A 52 4.81 -16.16 8.73
N ALA A 53 4.00 -15.23 8.21
CA ALA A 53 4.44 -13.86 7.97
C ALA A 53 4.74 -13.11 9.28
N ALA A 54 5.81 -12.32 9.26
CA ALA A 54 6.32 -11.59 10.42
C ALA A 54 5.27 -10.63 11.01
N LEU A 55 5.19 -10.60 12.36
CA LEU A 55 4.26 -9.73 13.09
C LEU A 55 4.44 -8.25 12.73
N LEU A 56 5.68 -7.77 12.67
CA LEU A 56 5.98 -6.36 12.37
C LEU A 56 5.50 -5.94 10.98
N SER A 57 5.41 -6.87 10.03
CA SER A 57 4.96 -6.58 8.67
C SER A 57 3.48 -6.21 8.58
N VAL A 58 2.67 -6.46 9.63
CA VAL A 58 1.23 -6.15 9.66
C VAL A 58 0.97 -4.67 9.48
N GLN A 59 1.57 -3.85 10.34
CA GLN A 59 1.39 -2.40 10.28
C GLN A 59 2.19 -1.81 9.13
N ILE A 60 3.42 -2.28 8.91
CA ILE A 60 4.29 -1.80 7.82
C ILE A 60 3.61 -1.93 6.45
N ALA A 61 2.90 -3.03 6.17
CA ALA A 61 2.21 -3.19 4.90
C ALA A 61 1.08 -2.16 4.71
N GLN A 62 0.31 -1.89 5.77
CA GLN A 62 -0.77 -0.90 5.75
C GLN A 62 -0.21 0.51 5.58
N ASP A 63 0.84 0.86 6.34
CA ASP A 63 1.50 2.16 6.25
C ASP A 63 2.07 2.38 4.85
N LYS A 64 2.72 1.36 4.26
CA LYS A 64 3.22 1.45 2.88
C LYS A 64 2.12 1.68 1.85
N ALA A 65 0.98 0.99 1.99
CA ALA A 65 -0.16 1.17 1.09
C ALA A 65 -0.75 2.59 1.21
N TYR A 66 -0.92 3.07 2.45
CA TYR A 66 -1.38 4.43 2.73
C TYR A 66 -0.43 5.49 2.17
N THR A 67 0.88 5.38 2.45
CA THR A 67 1.90 6.29 1.93
C THR A 67 1.92 6.30 0.40
N ALA A 68 1.83 5.13 -0.23
CA ALA A 68 1.84 5.05 -1.69
C ALA A 68 0.66 5.78 -2.33
N VAL A 69 -0.54 5.66 -1.74
CA VAL A 69 -1.72 6.42 -2.19
C VAL A 69 -1.56 7.92 -1.89
N GLY A 70 -1.10 8.27 -0.69
CA GLY A 70 -0.97 9.67 -0.24
C GLY A 70 0.01 10.49 -1.07
N PHE A 71 1.15 9.90 -1.48
CA PHE A 71 2.15 10.57 -2.30
C PHE A 71 2.02 10.25 -3.80
N GLY A 72 1.18 9.29 -4.18
CA GLY A 72 1.03 8.86 -5.58
C GLY A 72 2.29 8.20 -6.16
N LEU A 73 3.16 7.64 -5.33
CA LEU A 73 4.44 7.02 -5.72
C LEU A 73 4.76 5.80 -4.84
N SER A 74 5.56 4.88 -5.37
CA SER A 74 5.96 3.68 -4.62
C SER A 74 6.92 4.02 -3.48
N THR A 75 6.79 3.35 -2.33
CA THR A 75 7.56 3.70 -1.12
C THR A 75 9.07 3.53 -1.24
N ASP A 76 9.57 2.78 -2.22
CA ASP A 76 10.99 2.70 -2.56
C ASP A 76 11.51 3.99 -3.22
N ALA A 77 10.66 4.71 -3.98
CA ALA A 77 10.98 6.01 -4.56
C ALA A 77 10.87 7.17 -3.55
N TRP A 78 10.33 6.91 -2.35
CA TRP A 78 10.05 7.95 -1.36
C TRP A 78 11.32 8.62 -0.82
N HIS A 79 12.41 7.87 -0.65
CA HIS A 79 13.70 8.46 -0.22
C HIS A 79 14.20 9.50 -1.23
N GLU A 80 14.19 9.16 -2.51
CA GLU A 80 14.61 10.07 -3.58
C GLU A 80 13.71 11.30 -3.69
N PHE A 81 12.43 11.16 -3.36
CA PHE A 81 11.47 12.26 -3.32
C PHE A 81 11.78 13.28 -2.23
N ILE A 82 12.14 12.84 -1.02
CA ILE A 82 12.33 13.74 0.14
C ILE A 82 13.77 14.25 0.33
N LYS A 83 14.78 13.66 -0.33
CA LYS A 83 16.19 13.93 -0.04
C LYS A 83 16.62 15.40 -0.13
N ASN A 84 15.88 16.22 -0.88
CA ASN A 84 16.15 17.65 -1.05
C ASN A 84 15.26 18.55 -0.15
N ASP A 85 14.50 17.96 0.76
CA ASP A 85 13.66 18.63 1.77
C ASP A 85 14.14 18.22 3.18
N PRO A 86 15.10 18.96 3.77
CA PRO A 86 15.70 18.56 5.04
C PRO A 86 14.72 18.43 6.22
N PRO A 87 13.72 19.33 6.40
CA PRO A 87 12.67 19.13 7.39
C PRO A 87 11.91 17.81 7.21
N LEU A 88 11.40 17.52 6.01
CA LEU A 88 10.63 16.30 5.76
C LEU A 88 11.50 15.04 5.89
N ALA A 89 12.75 15.10 5.44
CA ALA A 89 13.72 14.01 5.57
C ALA A 89 14.10 13.70 7.04
N ALA A 90 14.05 14.71 7.92
CA ALA A 90 14.28 14.56 9.35
C ALA A 90 13.02 14.10 10.12
N GLY A 91 11.87 13.98 9.45
CA GLY A 91 10.60 13.58 10.05
C GLY A 91 9.90 14.71 10.83
N ALA A 92 10.13 15.97 10.44
CA ALA A 92 9.44 17.14 10.99
C ALA A 92 7.98 17.24 10.55
#